data_AF-A0A4Y6IB80-F1
#
_entry.id   AF-A0A4Y6IB80-F1
#
_cell.length_a   1.000
_cell.length_b   1.000
_cell.length_c   1.000
_cell.angle_alpha   90.00
_cell.angle_beta   90.00
_cell.angle_gamma   90.00
#
_symmetry.space_group_name_H-M   'P 1'
#
loop_
_entity.id
_entity.type
_entity.pdbx_description
1 polymer ?
#
loop_
_entity_poly.entity_id
_entity_poly.type
_entity_poly.pdbx_seq_one_letter_code
_entity_poly.pdbx_strand_id
1 'polypeptide(L)'
;MKLVVALLSLVLTACSSIPSLSSLQFSLMNDDYITKLNADDIRAKVISTGDDIKLAAPVLTFTAKTNQKFHFELVSDSVQRFEPSKGFFFASLPKTEYLYRLSAQGRAEFIKMQQLVNSGQVSNLEYHLDLPQAETHVAANDLTLALKLESQQNFITLLDEWEFAKSSEVAR
;
A
#
# COMPACT_ATOMS: atom_id res chain seq x y z
N MET A 1 -32.31 24.56 -31.72
CA MET A 1 -31.69 24.81 -30.40
C MET A 1 -32.06 23.80 -29.30
N LYS A 2 -32.59 22.60 -29.63
CA LYS A 2 -32.90 21.53 -28.65
C LYS A 2 -31.97 20.31 -28.76
N LEU A 3 -31.34 20.11 -29.92
CA LEU A 3 -30.43 18.98 -30.19
C LEU A 3 -29.04 19.13 -29.55
N VAL A 4 -28.55 20.37 -29.35
CA VAL A 4 -27.22 20.61 -28.75
C VAL A 4 -27.21 20.32 -27.24
N VAL A 5 -28.33 20.59 -26.56
CA VAL A 5 -28.46 20.35 -25.11
C VAL A 5 -28.56 18.85 -24.81
N ALA A 6 -29.24 18.09 -25.68
CA ALA A 6 -29.34 16.63 -25.55
C ALA A 6 -27.99 15.92 -25.79
N LEU A 7 -27.13 16.49 -26.65
CA LEU A 7 -25.79 15.94 -26.91
C LEU A 7 -24.83 16.19 -25.74
N LEU A 8 -24.98 17.32 -25.03
CA LEU A 8 -24.14 17.66 -23.87
C LEU A 8 -24.44 16.77 -22.64
N SER A 9 -25.69 16.33 -22.48
CA SER A 9 -26.09 15.42 -21.40
C SER A 9 -25.60 13.98 -21.58
N LEU A 10 -25.26 13.54 -22.80
CA LEU A 10 -24.75 12.19 -23.04
C LEU A 10 -23.24 12.02 -22.73
N VAL A 11 -22.48 13.13 -22.66
CA VAL A 11 -21.03 13.08 -22.40
C VAL A 11 -20.72 13.01 -20.89
N LEU A 12 -21.68 13.37 -20.03
CA LEU A 12 -21.52 13.40 -18.57
C LEU A 12 -21.78 12.05 -17.88
N THR A 13 -22.27 11.03 -18.59
CA THR A 13 -22.43 9.66 -18.05
C THR A 13 -21.26 8.73 -18.37
N ALA A 14 -20.21 9.25 -19.02
CA ALA A 14 -18.94 8.54 -19.19
C ALA A 14 -18.01 8.75 -17.99
N CYS A 15 -18.52 8.61 -16.75
CA CYS A 15 -17.68 8.11 -15.68
C CYS A 15 -17.43 6.64 -16.00
N SER A 16 -16.50 6.38 -16.93
CA SER A 16 -15.94 5.06 -17.10
C SER A 16 -15.52 4.60 -15.71
N SER A 17 -15.98 3.42 -15.30
CA SER A 17 -15.34 2.66 -14.24
C SER A 17 -13.88 2.46 -14.66
N ILE A 18 -13.03 3.44 -14.38
CA ILE A 18 -11.58 3.35 -14.61
C ILE A 18 -11.18 2.15 -13.74
N PRO A 19 -10.74 1.04 -14.33
CA PRO A 19 -10.17 -0.04 -13.54
C PRO A 19 -9.10 0.61 -12.67
N SER A 20 -9.17 0.43 -11.35
CA SER A 20 -8.17 1.03 -10.48
C SER A 20 -6.80 0.68 -11.05
N LEU A 21 -5.98 1.71 -11.32
CA LEU A 21 -4.68 1.56 -11.98
C LEU A 21 -3.81 0.50 -11.28
N SER A 22 -4.08 0.28 -9.99
CA SER A 22 -3.53 -0.77 -9.15
C SER A 22 -3.74 -2.17 -9.74
N SER A 23 -4.97 -2.57 -10.11
CA SER A 23 -5.27 -3.91 -10.67
C SER A 23 -4.45 -4.26 -11.92
N LEU A 24 -4.20 -3.27 -12.78
CA LEU A 24 -3.40 -3.41 -14.00
C LEU A 24 -1.91 -3.48 -13.69
N GLN A 25 -1.43 -2.72 -12.71
CA GLN A 25 -0.04 -2.78 -12.24
C GLN A 25 0.28 -4.11 -11.54
N PHE A 26 -0.68 -4.68 -10.81
CA PHE A 26 -0.54 -6.02 -10.21
C PHE A 26 -0.34 -7.12 -11.26
N SER A 27 -1.06 -7.04 -12.40
CA SER A 27 -0.91 -8.01 -13.49
C SER A 27 0.45 -7.91 -14.23
N LEU A 28 1.15 -6.78 -14.12
CA LEU A 28 2.42 -6.53 -14.79
C LEU A 28 3.63 -6.90 -13.93
N MET A 29 3.43 -7.16 -12.64
CA MET A 29 4.48 -7.64 -11.74
C MET A 29 4.74 -9.12 -11.97
N ASN A 30 5.55 -9.40 -12.99
CA ASN A 30 6.08 -10.72 -13.26
C ASN A 30 7.52 -10.86 -12.73
N ASP A 31 8.09 -12.05 -12.86
CA ASP A 31 9.44 -12.34 -12.37
C ASP A 31 10.51 -11.42 -13.00
N ASP A 32 10.37 -11.06 -14.28
CA ASP A 32 11.28 -10.13 -15.00
C ASP A 32 11.18 -8.69 -14.47
N TYR A 33 10.00 -8.28 -14.03
CA TYR A 33 9.81 -7.00 -13.34
C TYR A 33 10.55 -7.00 -11.99
N ILE A 34 10.36 -8.05 -11.19
CA ILE A 34 10.94 -8.17 -9.84
C ILE A 34 12.48 -8.16 -9.88
N THR A 35 13.09 -8.82 -10.86
CA THR A 35 14.56 -8.90 -10.98
C THR A 35 15.21 -7.58 -11.38
N LYS A 36 14.44 -6.64 -11.93
CA LYS A 36 14.90 -5.30 -12.32
C LYS A 36 14.67 -4.22 -11.26
N LEU A 37 13.90 -4.53 -10.22
CA LEU A 37 13.64 -3.58 -9.13
C LEU A 37 14.94 -3.22 -8.40
N ASN A 38 15.11 -1.93 -8.13
CA ASN A 38 16.15 -1.47 -7.23
C ASN A 38 15.64 -1.57 -5.78
N ALA A 39 16.33 -2.34 -4.95
CA ALA A 39 15.98 -2.49 -3.53
C ALA A 39 15.95 -1.15 -2.78
N ASP A 40 16.76 -0.17 -3.18
CA ASP A 40 16.79 1.16 -2.57
C ASP A 40 15.58 2.04 -2.94
N ASP A 41 14.80 1.66 -3.95
CA ASP A 41 13.61 2.39 -4.40
C ASP A 41 12.32 1.90 -3.72
N ILE A 42 12.34 0.71 -3.10
CA ILE A 42 11.16 0.11 -2.47
C ILE A 42 10.75 0.92 -1.24
N ARG A 43 9.51 1.42 -1.25
CA ARG A 43 8.90 2.17 -0.14
C ARG A 43 7.51 1.62 0.18
N ALA A 44 7.21 1.51 1.47
CA ALA A 44 5.85 1.29 1.94
C ALA A 44 5.36 2.55 2.63
N LYS A 45 4.08 2.88 2.46
CA LYS A 45 3.42 4.01 3.09
C LYS A 45 2.19 3.51 3.83
N VAL A 46 2.11 3.88 5.10
CA VAL A 46 0.94 3.64 5.94
C VAL A 46 0.35 4.99 6.30
N ILE A 47 -0.95 5.14 6.06
CA ILE A 47 -1.69 6.35 6.37
C ILE A 47 -2.70 6.00 7.45
N SER A 48 -2.70 6.77 8.53
CA SER A 48 -3.70 6.70 9.59
C SER A 48 -4.47 8.01 9.62
N THR A 49 -5.79 7.92 9.57
CA THR A 49 -6.68 9.06 9.82
C THR A 49 -7.23 8.97 11.23
N GLY A 50 -7.30 10.09 11.95
CA GLY A 50 -7.72 10.12 13.36
C GLY A 50 -6.53 10.15 14.32
N ASP A 51 -6.58 9.34 15.38
CA ASP A 51 -5.56 9.35 16.42
C ASP A 51 -4.23 8.72 15.96
N ASP A 52 -3.11 9.15 16.56
CA ASP A 52 -1.77 8.64 16.25
C ASP A 52 -1.67 7.15 16.62
N ILE A 53 -1.43 6.30 15.62
CA ILE A 53 -1.21 4.87 15.83
C ILE A 53 0.25 4.55 16.10
N LYS A 54 0.51 3.77 17.16
CA LYS A 54 1.81 3.11 17.33
C LYS A 54 1.80 1.80 16.56
N LEU A 55 2.35 1.83 15.35
CA LEU A 55 2.57 0.62 14.57
C LEU A 55 4.00 0.12 14.75
N ALA A 56 4.14 -1.19 14.97
CA ALA A 56 5.42 -1.85 14.71
C ALA A 56 5.72 -1.79 13.20
N ALA A 57 7.00 -1.94 12.84
CA ALA A 57 7.40 -1.83 11.44
C ALA A 57 6.77 -2.95 10.59
N PRO A 58 6.20 -2.64 9.42
CA PRO A 58 5.64 -3.64 8.52
C PRO A 58 6.73 -4.54 7.93
N VAL A 59 6.32 -5.73 7.48
CA VAL A 59 7.19 -6.67 6.75
C VAL A 59 6.65 -6.83 5.35
N LEU A 60 7.51 -6.65 4.35
CA LEU A 60 7.15 -6.96 2.96
C LEU A 60 7.44 -8.44 2.72
N THR A 61 6.43 -9.20 2.30
CA THR A 61 6.56 -10.63 2.07
C THR A 61 6.27 -10.97 0.62
N PHE A 62 7.14 -11.79 0.03
CA PHE A 62 6.91 -12.40 -1.28
C PHE A 62 6.71 -13.90 -1.10
N THR A 63 5.66 -14.46 -1.70
CA THR A 63 5.34 -15.89 -1.69
C THR A 63 5.49 -16.43 -3.10
N ALA A 64 6.34 -17.43 -3.27
CA ALA A 64 6.40 -18.21 -4.50
C ALA A 64 5.25 -19.20 -4.57
N LYS A 65 4.91 -19.64 -5.79
CA LYS A 65 3.92 -20.72 -6.00
C LYS A 65 4.26 -22.03 -5.26
N THR A 66 5.53 -22.26 -4.94
CA THR A 66 5.98 -23.38 -4.11
C THR A 66 5.69 -23.21 -2.61
N ASN A 67 4.97 -22.16 -2.22
CA ASN A 67 4.76 -21.69 -0.84
C ASN A 67 6.04 -21.27 -0.10
N GLN A 68 7.16 -21.13 -0.81
CA GLN A 68 8.36 -20.52 -0.24
C GLN A 68 8.09 -19.03 -0.01
N LYS A 69 8.31 -18.57 1.23
CA LYS A 69 8.13 -17.18 1.64
C LYS A 69 9.47 -16.48 1.81
N PHE A 70 9.53 -15.23 1.36
CA PHE A 70 10.65 -14.33 1.53
C PHE A 70 10.17 -13.11 2.29
N HIS A 71 10.81 -12.82 3.42
CA HIS A 71 10.42 -11.72 4.29
C HIS A 71 11.47 -10.62 4.24
N PHE A 72 11.02 -9.39 4.06
CA PHE A 72 11.87 -8.23 3.93
C PHE A 72 11.47 -7.20 4.99
N GLU A 73 12.32 -7.07 6.00
CA GLU A 73 12.13 -6.12 7.08
C GLU A 73 12.17 -4.68 6.55
N LEU A 74 11.20 -3.88 7.00
CA LEU A 74 11.14 -2.46 6.73
C LEU A 74 11.54 -1.67 7.97
N VAL A 75 12.10 -0.49 7.75
CA VAL A 75 12.45 0.48 8.79
C VAL A 75 11.84 1.83 8.47
N SER A 76 11.50 2.59 9.50
CA SER A 76 10.96 3.94 9.33
C SER A 76 11.97 4.82 8.57
N ASP A 77 11.46 5.49 7.55
CA ASP A 77 12.20 6.46 6.73
C ASP A 77 11.81 7.88 7.14
N SER A 78 10.51 8.17 7.21
CA SER A 78 9.98 9.44 7.70
C SER A 78 8.57 9.30 8.26
N VAL A 79 8.18 10.27 9.09
CA VAL A 79 6.82 10.40 9.63
C VAL A 79 6.36 11.84 9.39
N GLN A 80 5.20 12.01 8.78
CA GLN A 80 4.60 13.32 8.53
C GLN A 80 3.22 13.39 9.17
N ARG A 81 2.98 14.44 9.96
CA ARG A 81 1.69 14.70 10.59
C ARG A 81 1.01 15.87 9.90
N PHE A 82 -0.27 15.69 9.60
CA PHE A 82 -1.13 16.66 8.95
C PHE A 82 -2.22 17.05 9.94
N GLU A 83 -2.19 18.33 10.30
CA GLU A 83 -3.20 18.91 11.18
C GLU A 83 -4.58 18.91 10.49
N PRO A 84 -5.68 18.75 11.27
CA PRO A 84 -7.02 18.83 10.74
C PRO A 84 -7.27 20.22 10.14
N SER A 85 -7.84 20.26 8.95
CA SER A 85 -8.22 21.50 8.27
C SER A 85 -9.71 21.70 8.36
N LYS A 86 -10.15 22.94 8.66
CA LYS A 86 -11.55 23.34 8.59
C LYS A 86 -11.73 24.37 7.48
N GLY A 87 -12.38 23.95 6.41
CA GLY A 87 -12.91 24.82 5.37
C GLY A 87 -14.37 25.20 5.64
N PHE A 88 -14.91 26.09 4.82
CA PHE A 88 -16.30 26.58 4.94
C PHE A 88 -17.35 25.48 4.73
N PHE A 89 -16.99 24.38 4.05
CA PHE A 89 -17.88 23.26 3.71
C PHE A 89 -17.33 21.88 4.10
N PHE A 90 -16.09 21.78 4.58
CA PHE A 90 -15.43 20.50 4.86
C PHE A 90 -14.54 20.60 6.09
N ALA A 91 -14.56 19.56 6.93
CA ALA A 91 -13.57 19.38 7.98
C ALA A 91 -12.82 18.08 7.69
N SER A 92 -11.49 18.14 7.66
CA SER A 92 -10.65 16.94 7.59
C SER A 92 -10.25 16.50 8.99
N LEU A 93 -10.17 15.20 9.19
CA LEU A 93 -9.56 14.62 10.39
C LEU A 93 -8.04 14.82 10.36
N PRO A 94 -7.36 14.78 11.52
CA PRO A 94 -5.91 14.65 11.56
C PRO A 94 -5.47 13.40 10.78
N LYS A 95 -4.30 13.48 10.17
CA LYS A 95 -3.73 12.37 9.41
C LYS A 95 -2.24 12.25 9.69
N THR A 96 -1.75 11.02 9.85
CA THR A 96 -0.32 10.72 9.97
C THR A 96 0.10 9.77 8.86
N GLU A 97 1.14 10.15 8.12
CA GLU A 97 1.78 9.33 7.10
C GLU A 97 3.10 8.78 7.63
N TYR A 98 3.21 7.45 7.63
CA TYR A 98 4.43 6.72 7.97
C TYR A 98 5.04 6.18 6.68
N LEU A 99 6.24 6.64 6.35
CA LEU A 99 7.00 6.13 5.23
C LEU A 99 8.06 5.15 5.74
N TYR A 100 8.15 4.00 5.08
CA TYR A 100 9.10 2.94 5.37
C TYR A 100 9.93 2.60 4.15
N ARG A 101 11.15 2.14 4.38
CA ARG A 101 12.05 1.61 3.37
C ARG A 101 12.61 0.26 3.81
N LEU A 102 13.19 -0.50 2.88
CA LEU A 102 13.91 -1.72 3.25
C LEU A 102 15.03 -1.43 4.26
N SER A 103 15.11 -2.27 5.29
CA SER A 103 16.25 -2.32 6.20
C SER A 103 17.51 -2.77 5.44
N ALA A 104 18.70 -2.58 6.03
CA ALA A 104 19.92 -3.08 5.38
C ALA A 104 19.87 -4.61 5.18
N GLN A 105 19.31 -5.33 6.15
CA GLN A 105 19.06 -6.77 6.06
C GLN A 105 17.97 -7.08 5.03
N GLY A 106 16.85 -6.35 5.05
CA GLY A 106 15.76 -6.51 4.08
C GLY A 106 16.23 -6.33 2.63
N ARG A 107 17.12 -5.35 2.37
CA ARG A 107 17.75 -5.19 1.05
C ARG A 107 18.61 -6.37 0.65
N ALA A 108 19.45 -6.87 1.57
CA ALA A 108 20.30 -8.02 1.30
C ALA A 108 19.48 -9.27 0.98
N GLU A 109 18.41 -9.54 1.74
CA GLU A 109 17.49 -10.64 1.48
C GLU A 109 16.73 -10.46 0.16
N PHE A 110 16.32 -9.23 -0.17
CA PHE A 110 15.66 -8.94 -1.45
C PHE A 110 16.58 -9.24 -2.64
N ILE A 111 17.84 -8.83 -2.57
CA ILE A 111 18.85 -9.13 -3.60
C ILE A 111 19.07 -10.64 -3.72
N LYS A 112 19.11 -11.39 -2.60
CA LYS A 112 19.19 -12.86 -2.64
C LYS A 112 17.99 -13.47 -3.33
N MET A 113 16.76 -13.01 -3.02
CA MET A 113 15.56 -13.46 -3.72
C MET A 113 15.66 -13.19 -5.22
N GLN A 114 16.10 -11.99 -5.64
CA GLN A 114 16.30 -11.67 -7.06
C GLN A 114 17.30 -12.62 -7.74
N GLN A 115 18.36 -13.03 -7.05
CA GLN A 115 19.31 -14.03 -7.57
C GLN A 115 18.64 -15.40 -7.76
N LEU A 116 17.81 -15.84 -6.82
CA LEU A 116 17.05 -17.09 -6.94
C LEU A 116 16.09 -17.06 -8.13
N VAL A 117 15.41 -15.93 -8.34
CA VAL A 117 14.53 -15.72 -9.50
C VAL A 117 15.32 -15.73 -10.81
N ASN A 118 16.42 -14.99 -10.88
CA ASN A 118 17.29 -14.94 -12.07
C ASN A 118 17.89 -16.32 -12.41
N SER A 119 18.12 -17.16 -11.41
CA SER A 119 18.60 -18.54 -11.62
C SER A 119 17.50 -19.54 -12.01
N GLY A 120 16.23 -19.11 -12.03
CA GLY A 120 15.07 -19.96 -12.31
C GLY A 120 14.69 -20.89 -11.17
N GLN A 121 15.32 -20.77 -9.99
CA GLN A 121 14.98 -21.58 -8.81
C GLN A 121 13.63 -21.19 -8.20
N VAL A 122 13.23 -19.93 -8.39
CA VAL A 122 11.99 -19.36 -7.87
C VAL A 122 11.29 -18.62 -9.02
N SER A 123 9.96 -18.74 -9.09
CA SER A 123 9.14 -18.04 -10.08
C SER A 123 7.72 -17.84 -9.58
N ASN A 124 6.95 -17.02 -10.28
CA ASN A 124 5.56 -16.70 -9.96
C ASN A 124 5.43 -16.19 -8.52
N LEU A 125 6.16 -15.12 -8.23
CA LEU A 125 6.12 -14.48 -6.93
C LEU A 125 4.89 -13.58 -6.80
N GLU A 126 4.11 -13.81 -5.75
CA GLU A 126 3.07 -12.92 -5.27
C GLU A 126 3.60 -12.13 -4.08
N TYR A 127 3.15 -10.89 -3.86
CA TYR A 127 3.63 -10.06 -2.76
C TYR A 127 2.48 -9.56 -1.91
N HIS A 128 2.77 -9.35 -0.62
CA HIS A 128 1.87 -8.76 0.35
C HIS A 128 2.67 -7.96 1.38
N LEU A 129 2.04 -6.95 1.95
CA LEU A 129 2.59 -6.18 3.05
C LEU A 129 1.93 -6.65 4.34
N ASP A 130 2.69 -7.33 5.19
CA ASP A 130 2.24 -7.75 6.51
C ASP A 130 2.37 -6.57 7.46
N LEU A 131 1.22 -6.08 7.94
CA LEU A 131 1.19 -5.23 9.11
C LEU A 131 1.30 -6.11 10.35
N PRO A 132 2.23 -5.85 11.28
CA PRO A 132 2.17 -6.47 12.59
C PRO A 132 0.81 -6.14 13.22
N GLN A 133 0.22 -7.09 13.95
CA GLN A 133 -1.01 -6.83 14.70
C GLN A 133 -0.79 -5.58 15.56
N ALA A 134 -1.67 -4.59 15.40
CA ALA A 134 -1.62 -3.40 16.24
C ALA A 134 -1.78 -3.85 17.70
N GLU A 135 -0.76 -3.60 18.52
CA GLU A 135 -0.88 -3.79 19.95
C GLU A 135 -1.87 -2.74 20.47
N THR A 136 -3.12 -3.17 20.68
CA THR A 136 -4.22 -2.54 21.43
C THR A 136 -5.04 -1.38 20.81
N HIS A 137 -6.36 -1.54 20.98
CA HIS A 137 -7.41 -0.53 21.16
C HIS A 137 -7.27 0.79 20.40
N VAL A 138 -7.16 0.72 19.08
CA VAL A 138 -7.29 1.91 18.25
C VAL A 138 -8.78 2.16 18.01
N ALA A 139 -9.28 3.33 18.39
CA ALA A 139 -10.60 3.79 17.97
C ALA A 139 -10.67 3.80 16.44
N ALA A 140 -11.85 3.58 15.85
CA ALA A 140 -12.04 3.45 14.41
C ALA A 140 -11.26 4.52 13.62
N ASN A 141 -10.10 4.12 13.10
CA ASN A 141 -9.20 4.92 12.29
C ASN A 141 -9.15 4.23 10.93
N ASP A 142 -9.34 5.00 9.86
CA ASP A 142 -9.13 4.51 8.51
C ASP A 142 -7.64 4.32 8.28
N LEU A 143 -7.27 3.10 7.89
CA LEU A 143 -5.90 2.76 7.55
C LEU A 143 -5.79 2.50 6.04
N THR A 144 -4.90 3.24 5.38
CA THR A 144 -4.53 3.01 3.98
C THR A 144 -3.08 2.52 3.90
N LEU A 145 -2.86 1.43 3.16
CA LEU A 145 -1.55 0.89 2.84
C LEU A 145 -1.24 1.10 1.37
N ALA A 146 -0.04 1.58 1.08
CA ALA A 146 0.43 1.73 -0.28
C ALA A 146 1.89 1.33 -0.43
N LEU A 147 2.24 0.78 -1.58
CA LEU A 147 3.57 0.30 -1.92
C LEU A 147 4.10 1.03 -3.15
N LYS A 148 5.38 1.38 -3.14
CA LYS A 148 6.08 1.95 -4.27
C LYS A 148 7.31 1.09 -4.52
N LEU A 149 7.47 0.62 -5.75
CA LEU A 149 8.52 -0.33 -6.12
C LEU A 149 9.66 0.32 -6.90
N GLU A 150 9.38 1.42 -7.60
CA GLU A 150 10.35 2.19 -8.37
C GLU A 150 10.27 3.67 -8.02
N SER A 151 11.41 4.36 -8.04
CA SER A 151 11.50 5.79 -7.71
C SER A 151 10.60 6.70 -8.57
N GLN A 152 10.41 6.37 -9.86
CA GLN A 152 9.62 7.18 -10.80
C GLN A 152 8.11 6.87 -10.79
N GLN A 153 7.68 5.83 -10.08
CA GLN A 153 6.29 5.42 -10.03
C GLN A 153 5.54 6.05 -8.85
N ASN A 154 4.21 6.11 -8.97
CA ASN A 154 3.33 6.46 -7.88
C ASN A 154 3.17 5.29 -6.91
N PHE A 155 2.70 5.57 -5.70
CA PHE A 155 2.31 4.52 -4.77
C PHE A 155 1.09 3.77 -5.30
N ILE A 156 1.15 2.44 -5.20
CA ILE A 156 0.08 1.50 -5.47
C ILE A 156 -0.65 1.23 -4.16
N THR A 157 -1.93 1.58 -4.07
CA THR A 157 -2.74 1.27 -2.89
C THR A 157 -2.98 -0.24 -2.82
N LEU A 158 -2.57 -0.86 -1.71
CA LEU A 158 -2.76 -2.28 -1.40
C LEU A 158 -4.03 -2.52 -0.58
N LEU A 159 -4.29 -1.64 0.38
CA LEU A 159 -5.50 -1.62 1.20
C LEU A 159 -5.94 -0.17 1.32
N ASP A 160 -7.24 0.08 1.14
CA ASP A 160 -7.82 1.41 1.22
C ASP A 160 -8.89 1.44 2.30
N GLU A 161 -8.86 2.48 3.14
CA GLU A 161 -9.85 2.79 4.17
C GLU A 161 -10.30 1.56 4.99
N TRP A 162 -9.32 0.79 5.50
CA TRP A 162 -9.64 -0.34 6.36
C TRP A 162 -10.00 0.15 7.75
N GLU A 163 -11.28 0.01 8.13
CA GLU A 163 -11.74 0.26 9.49
C GLU A 163 -11.30 -0.89 10.43
N PHE A 164 -10.53 -0.57 11.47
CA PHE A 164 -10.42 -1.49 12.61
C PHE A 164 -11.76 -1.56 13.32
N ALA A 165 -12.48 -2.68 13.18
CA ALA A 165 -13.65 -2.94 14.00
C ALA A 165 -13.25 -2.87 15.48
N LYS A 166 -13.93 -2.00 16.23
CA LYS A 166 -13.75 -1.81 17.67
C LYS A 166 -13.93 -3.16 18.36
N SER A 167 -12.84 -3.81 18.74
CA SER A 167 -12.92 -4.96 19.66
C SER A 167 -13.29 -4.41 21.05
N SER A 168 -14.58 -4.21 21.27
CA SER A 168 -15.16 -4.10 22.60
C SER A 168 -15.69 -5.46 23.01
N GLU A 169 -14.87 -6.20 23.75
CA GLU A 169 -15.20 -6.98 24.94
C GLU A 169 -16.70 -7.32 25.15
N VAL A 170 -17.08 -8.60 25.00
CA VAL A 170 -17.91 -9.34 25.99
C VAL A 170 -17.58 -10.84 25.91
N ALA A 171 -16.66 -11.32 26.74
CA ALA A 171 -16.74 -12.68 27.25
C ALA A 171 -17.06 -12.55 28.75
N ARG A 172 -18.34 -12.71 29.09
CA ARG A 172 -18.77 -13.03 30.45
C ARG A 172 -18.63 -14.52 30.68
#